data_AF-A0A3C0C2S9-F1
#
_entry.id   AF-A0A3C0C2S9-F1
#
_cell.length_a   1.000
_cell.length_b   1.000
_cell.length_c   1.000
_cell.angle_alpha   90.00
_cell.angle_beta   90.00
_cell.angle_gamma   90.00
#
_symmetry.space_group_name_H-M   'P 1'
#
loop_
_entity.id
_entity.type
_entity.pdbx_description
1 polymer ?
#
loop_
_entity_poly.entity_id
_entity_poly.type
_entity_poly.pdbx_seq_one_letter_code
_entity_poly.pdbx_strand_id
1 'polypeptide(L)'
;MEINVSSALTNSINEKDVTVIFEPDGKRFISRVSIGKNQLMVSMLENVNGKITRYVKNDDGWNSIDIEGFQNSTMNIYGQDVWSDNAFISVSNFLEPSSIFHASDGADYKKIKSRKNSIDPEKYRVEQNFVSSKDGTSIPYFLISRKDMVSDGDNPTILYGYGGFQISKPPSYLGGSIAEYWLDAGGVYVISNIRGGGEFGPEWHQSALKENRQRAYDDFIAIAIDLIEKGITSPKHLGIEGRSNGGLLVGATFTQRPDLFNAVICGVPLLDMYRYDKLLAGASWVDEYGDPDNPEEWEFIR
;
A
#
# COMPACT_ATOMS: atom_id res chain seq x y z
N MET A 1 -16.91 -11.52 10.98
CA MET A 1 -17.95 -11.93 11.94
C MET A 1 -18.51 -13.27 11.50
N GLU A 2 -18.91 -14.12 12.45
CA GLU A 2 -19.74 -15.31 12.23
C GLU A 2 -21.18 -14.97 12.63
N ILE A 3 -22.18 -15.43 11.87
CA ILE A 3 -23.60 -15.17 12.12
C ILE A 3 -24.35 -16.50 12.27
N ASN A 4 -25.24 -16.61 13.25
CA ASN A 4 -26.12 -17.76 13.40
C ASN A 4 -26.98 -17.98 12.14
N VAL A 5 -26.84 -19.14 11.50
CA VAL A 5 -27.54 -19.45 10.22
C VAL A 5 -29.06 -19.46 10.39
N SER A 6 -29.58 -19.93 11.53
CA SER A 6 -31.03 -19.96 11.75
C SER A 6 -31.60 -18.55 11.80
N SER A 7 -30.95 -17.67 12.57
CA SER A 7 -31.32 -16.25 12.67
C SER A 7 -31.15 -15.49 11.34
N ALA A 8 -30.14 -15.84 10.55
CA ALA A 8 -29.94 -15.28 9.22
C ALA A 8 -31.05 -15.70 8.23
N LEU A 9 -31.45 -16.97 8.23
CA LEU A 9 -32.52 -17.48 7.37
C LEU A 9 -33.89 -16.88 7.70
N THR A 10 -34.13 -16.50 8.95
CA THR A 10 -35.37 -15.88 9.41
C THR A 10 -35.32 -14.35 9.43
N ASN A 11 -34.21 -13.74 8.97
CA ASN A 11 -33.96 -12.30 9.02
C ASN A 11 -34.17 -11.70 10.43
N SER A 12 -33.80 -12.46 11.47
CA SER A 12 -33.99 -12.12 12.89
C SER A 12 -32.66 -11.99 13.64
N ILE A 13 -31.59 -11.65 12.92
CA ILE A 13 -30.25 -11.46 13.46
C ILE A 13 -30.28 -10.36 14.53
N ASN A 14 -29.80 -10.67 15.72
CA ASN A 14 -29.50 -9.70 16.76
C ASN A 14 -28.04 -9.83 17.23
N GLU A 15 -27.59 -8.95 18.13
CA GLU A 15 -26.19 -8.93 18.60
C GLU A 15 -25.70 -10.27 19.16
N LYS A 16 -26.57 -11.07 19.79
CA LYS A 16 -26.20 -12.38 20.36
C LYS A 16 -25.98 -13.45 19.29
N ASP A 17 -26.45 -13.20 18.06
CA ASP A 17 -26.27 -14.09 16.92
C ASP A 17 -24.96 -13.83 16.18
N VAL A 18 -24.19 -12.81 16.59
CA VAL A 18 -22.98 -12.35 15.90
C VAL A 18 -21.76 -12.59 16.78
N THR A 19 -20.82 -13.40 16.29
CA THR A 19 -19.51 -13.58 16.92
C THR A 19 -18.46 -12.79 16.15
N VAL A 20 -17.73 -11.92 16.84
CA VAL A 20 -16.58 -11.22 16.26
C VAL A 20 -15.40 -12.18 16.14
N ILE A 21 -14.87 -12.33 14.93
CA ILE A 21 -13.71 -13.21 14.64
C ILE A 21 -12.42 -12.38 14.57
N PHE A 22 -12.52 -11.18 14.02
CA PHE A 22 -11.43 -10.22 13.91
C PHE A 22 -11.98 -8.82 14.12
N GLU A 23 -11.21 -8.03 14.87
CA GLU A 23 -11.42 -6.61 15.09
C GLU A 23 -10.10 -5.90 14.75
N PRO A 24 -10.11 -4.82 13.93
CA PRO A 24 -8.91 -4.04 13.66
C PRO A 24 -8.29 -3.48 14.93
N ASP A 25 -6.99 -3.67 15.11
CA ASP A 25 -6.20 -3.20 16.27
C ASP A 25 -5.47 -1.86 15.99
N GLY A 26 -5.85 -1.18 14.89
CA GLY A 26 -5.18 0.01 14.38
C GLY A 26 -3.88 -0.27 13.63
N LYS A 27 -3.41 -1.52 13.57
CA LYS A 27 -2.20 -1.93 12.84
C LYS A 27 -2.50 -2.88 11.69
N ARG A 28 -3.52 -3.73 11.86
CA ARG A 28 -3.91 -4.79 10.93
C ARG A 28 -5.19 -4.43 10.18
N PHE A 29 -5.13 -4.45 8.86
CA PHE A 29 -6.25 -4.12 8.00
C PHE A 29 -6.54 -5.22 6.99
N ILE A 30 -7.78 -5.73 6.99
CA ILE A 30 -8.20 -6.81 6.11
C ILE A 30 -8.14 -6.36 4.65
N SER A 31 -7.50 -7.16 3.81
CA SER A 31 -7.58 -7.04 2.35
C SER A 31 -8.49 -8.11 1.74
N ARG A 32 -8.47 -9.33 2.28
CA ARG A 32 -9.27 -10.45 1.77
C ARG A 32 -9.56 -11.45 2.88
N VAL A 33 -10.75 -12.04 2.83
CA VAL A 33 -11.12 -13.23 3.59
C VAL A 33 -11.32 -14.38 2.60
N SER A 34 -10.83 -15.55 2.96
CA SER A 34 -10.98 -16.79 2.22
C SER A 34 -11.46 -17.88 3.16
N ILE A 35 -12.34 -18.75 2.66
CA ILE A 35 -13.04 -19.75 3.45
C ILE A 35 -12.56 -21.13 3.02
N GLY A 36 -12.12 -21.93 3.99
CA GLY A 36 -11.86 -23.37 3.82
C GLY A 36 -12.91 -24.19 4.54
N LYS A 37 -12.68 -25.51 4.60
CA LYS A 37 -13.59 -26.45 5.26
C LYS A 37 -13.74 -26.17 6.76
N ASN A 38 -12.62 -25.93 7.47
CA ASN A 38 -12.62 -25.74 8.92
C ASN A 38 -11.87 -24.46 9.37
N GLN A 39 -11.47 -23.61 8.43
CA GLN A 39 -10.71 -22.41 8.72
C GLN A 39 -11.11 -21.23 7.84
N LEU A 40 -10.84 -20.03 8.34
CA LEU A 40 -10.77 -18.81 7.55
C LEU A 40 -9.30 -18.43 7.37
N MET A 41 -8.93 -18.00 6.17
CA MET A 41 -7.66 -17.32 5.94
C MET A 41 -7.94 -15.85 5.66
N VAL A 42 -7.26 -14.97 6.37
CA VAL A 42 -7.43 -13.53 6.24
C VAL A 42 -6.08 -12.93 5.84
N SER A 43 -6.00 -12.34 4.66
CA SER A 43 -4.84 -11.54 4.28
C SER A 43 -5.03 -10.09 4.71
N MET A 44 -3.95 -9.49 5.21
CA MET A 44 -3.96 -8.20 5.88
C MET A 44 -2.69 -7.41 5.54
N LEU A 45 -2.72 -6.11 5.78
CA LEU A 45 -1.51 -5.32 5.96
C LEU A 45 -1.31 -5.05 7.45
N GLU A 46 -0.11 -5.31 7.94
CA GLU A 46 0.39 -4.93 9.27
C GLU A 46 1.57 -3.97 9.06
N ASN A 47 1.39 -2.68 9.38
CA ASN A 47 2.38 -1.65 9.06
C ASN A 47 2.89 -1.74 7.62
N VAL A 48 1.95 -1.81 6.65
CA VAL A 48 2.21 -1.92 5.21
C VAL A 48 2.81 -3.28 4.76
N ASN A 49 3.16 -4.17 5.69
CA ASN A 49 3.64 -5.51 5.36
C ASN A 49 2.47 -6.48 5.25
N GLY A 50 2.48 -7.34 4.23
CA GLY A 50 1.51 -8.40 4.08
C GLY A 50 1.60 -9.43 5.20
N LYS A 51 0.46 -9.73 5.80
CA LYS A 51 0.28 -10.78 6.81
C LYS A 51 -0.86 -11.68 6.38
N ILE A 52 -0.75 -12.98 6.63
CA ILE A 52 -1.89 -13.90 6.55
C ILE A 52 -2.10 -14.53 7.91
N THR A 53 -3.30 -14.38 8.45
CA THR A 53 -3.73 -15.01 9.70
C THR A 53 -4.78 -16.07 9.38
N ARG A 54 -4.59 -17.25 9.94
CA ARG A 54 -5.57 -18.32 9.92
C ARG A 54 -6.44 -18.22 11.15
N TYR A 55 -7.76 -18.33 10.98
CA TYR A 55 -8.70 -18.46 12.07
C TYR A 55 -9.32 -19.85 12.01
N VAL A 56 -9.16 -20.63 13.06
CA VAL A 56 -9.67 -22.00 13.18
C VAL A 56 -10.71 -22.03 14.30
N LYS A 57 -11.86 -22.65 14.02
CA LYS A 57 -12.93 -22.76 15.01
C LYS A 57 -12.72 -24.00 15.88
N ASN A 58 -12.75 -23.81 17.20
CA ASN A 58 -12.72 -24.85 18.22
C ASN A 58 -13.98 -24.74 19.10
N ASP A 59 -14.15 -25.66 20.05
CA ASP A 59 -15.33 -25.69 20.94
C ASP A 59 -15.47 -24.40 21.79
N ASP A 60 -14.35 -23.74 22.12
CA ASP A 60 -14.30 -22.52 22.93
C ASP A 60 -14.34 -21.21 22.11
N GLY A 61 -14.44 -21.28 20.77
CA GLY A 61 -14.47 -20.11 19.88
C GLY A 61 -13.44 -20.16 18.75
N TRP A 62 -12.93 -18.99 18.35
CA TRP A 62 -11.98 -18.85 17.24
C TRP A 62 -10.55 -18.67 17.75
N ASN A 63 -9.63 -19.50 17.26
CA ASN A 63 -8.20 -19.36 17.50
C ASN A 63 -7.51 -18.81 16.25
N SER A 64 -6.57 -17.87 16.43
CA SER A 64 -5.82 -17.26 15.34
C SER A 64 -4.36 -17.74 15.30
N ILE A 65 -3.84 -18.03 14.11
CA ILE A 65 -2.45 -18.44 13.88
C ILE A 65 -1.90 -17.64 12.70
N ASP A 66 -0.86 -16.86 12.96
CA ASP A 66 -0.16 -16.09 11.94
C ASP A 66 0.78 -16.97 11.10
N ILE A 67 0.81 -16.74 9.79
CA ILE A 67 1.84 -17.29 8.91
C ILE A 67 3.10 -16.43 9.07
N GLU A 68 4.20 -17.05 9.50
CA GLU A 68 5.45 -16.36 9.84
C GLU A 68 6.55 -16.55 8.78
N GLY A 69 7.70 -15.90 8.97
CA GLY A 69 8.90 -16.12 8.14
C GLY A 69 8.97 -15.29 6.86
N PHE A 70 8.07 -14.32 6.68
CA PHE A 70 8.10 -13.37 5.57
C PHE A 70 8.20 -11.94 6.12
N GLN A 71 9.25 -11.21 5.73
CA GLN A 71 9.49 -9.82 6.13
C GLN A 71 9.48 -8.93 4.89
N ASN A 72 9.10 -7.65 5.03
CA ASN A 72 9.09 -6.69 3.92
C ASN A 72 8.38 -7.21 2.67
N SER A 73 7.32 -7.99 2.86
CA SER A 73 6.68 -8.79 1.81
C SER A 73 5.20 -8.47 1.73
N THR A 74 4.62 -8.62 0.54
CA THR A 74 3.16 -8.73 0.36
C THR A 74 2.79 -10.21 0.31
N MET A 75 1.73 -10.57 1.04
CA MET A 75 1.17 -11.91 1.06
C MET A 75 -0.28 -11.85 0.58
N ASN A 76 -0.63 -12.64 -0.43
CA ASN A 76 -1.99 -12.74 -0.94
C ASN A 76 -2.47 -14.18 -0.95
N ILE A 77 -3.74 -14.39 -0.60
CA ILE A 77 -4.41 -15.67 -0.80
C ILE A 77 -4.80 -15.76 -2.28
N TYR A 78 -4.17 -16.68 -3.02
CA TYR A 78 -4.49 -16.93 -4.42
C TYR A 78 -5.81 -17.70 -4.55
N GLY A 79 -5.95 -18.74 -3.72
CA GLY A 79 -7.17 -19.53 -3.62
C GLY A 79 -7.13 -20.48 -2.45
N GLN A 80 -8.31 -20.85 -1.96
CA GLN A 80 -8.51 -21.85 -0.94
C GLN A 80 -9.67 -22.73 -1.37
N ASP A 81 -9.53 -24.04 -1.18
CA ASP A 81 -10.61 -24.97 -1.45
C ASP A 81 -11.62 -24.94 -0.29
N VAL A 82 -12.91 -24.84 -0.60
CA VAL A 82 -13.97 -24.83 0.41
C VAL A 82 -14.27 -26.22 0.97
N TRP A 83 -13.86 -27.28 0.27
CA TRP A 83 -14.09 -28.67 0.66
C TRP A 83 -12.90 -29.30 1.41
N SER A 84 -11.77 -28.60 1.46
CA SER A 84 -10.58 -28.96 2.23
C SER A 84 -10.00 -27.71 2.93
N ASP A 85 -8.86 -27.83 3.60
CA ASP A 85 -8.14 -26.69 4.16
C ASP A 85 -6.87 -26.37 3.36
N ASN A 86 -6.78 -26.88 2.13
CA ASN A 86 -5.70 -26.57 1.20
C ASN A 86 -5.82 -25.14 0.66
N ALA A 87 -4.71 -24.41 0.68
CA ALA A 87 -4.63 -23.08 0.13
C ALA A 87 -3.36 -22.87 -0.69
N PHE A 88 -3.46 -21.95 -1.64
CA PHE A 88 -2.32 -21.38 -2.33
C PHE A 88 -2.16 -19.93 -1.91
N ILE A 89 -0.99 -19.60 -1.39
CA ILE A 89 -0.62 -18.22 -1.06
C ILE A 89 0.49 -17.78 -2.02
N SER A 90 0.48 -16.50 -2.37
CA SER A 90 1.56 -15.86 -3.11
C SER A 90 2.28 -14.89 -2.20
N VAL A 91 3.61 -14.92 -2.23
CA VAL A 91 4.47 -14.01 -1.46
C VAL A 91 5.48 -13.38 -2.39
N SER A 92 5.65 -12.06 -2.29
CA SER A 92 6.69 -11.29 -2.99
C SER A 92 7.17 -10.14 -2.12
N ASN A 93 8.40 -9.71 -2.31
CA ASN A 93 8.91 -8.45 -1.76
C ASN A 93 9.59 -7.64 -2.89
N PHE A 94 10.25 -6.53 -2.56
CA PHE A 94 10.93 -5.69 -3.55
C PHE A 94 12.06 -6.43 -4.31
N LEU A 95 12.74 -7.38 -3.67
CA LEU A 95 13.95 -8.03 -4.19
C LEU A 95 13.72 -9.48 -4.66
N GLU A 96 12.60 -10.08 -4.29
CA GLU A 96 12.24 -11.45 -4.63
C GLU A 96 10.90 -11.52 -5.35
N PRO A 97 10.85 -12.23 -6.50
CA PRO A 97 9.63 -12.30 -7.29
C PRO A 97 8.57 -13.13 -6.58
N SER A 98 7.33 -12.96 -7.04
CA SER A 98 6.20 -13.74 -6.55
C SER A 98 6.48 -15.24 -6.61
N SER A 99 6.39 -15.84 -5.43
CA SER A 99 6.50 -17.26 -5.17
C SER A 99 5.15 -17.78 -4.71
N ILE A 100 4.70 -18.90 -5.27
CA ILE A 100 3.50 -19.60 -4.82
C ILE A 100 3.92 -20.65 -3.80
N PHE A 101 3.18 -20.70 -2.69
CA PHE A 101 3.30 -21.70 -1.65
C PHE A 101 1.98 -22.47 -1.56
N HIS A 102 2.08 -23.79 -1.39
CA HIS A 102 0.95 -24.63 -1.03
C HIS A 102 0.93 -24.79 0.49
N ALA A 103 -0.17 -24.42 1.12
CA ALA A 103 -0.41 -24.59 2.55
C ALA A 103 -1.35 -25.78 2.76
N SER A 104 -0.78 -26.95 3.07
CA SER A 104 -1.55 -28.16 3.37
C SER A 104 -2.10 -28.06 4.79
N ASP A 105 -3.42 -28.15 4.94
CA ASP A 105 -4.12 -27.98 6.24
C ASP A 105 -3.70 -26.69 6.99
N GLY A 106 -3.23 -25.69 6.23
CA GLY A 106 -2.79 -24.36 6.63
C GLY A 106 -1.57 -24.25 7.57
N ALA A 107 -0.97 -25.33 8.07
CA ALA A 107 0.12 -25.25 9.07
C ALA A 107 1.53 -25.36 8.47
N ASP A 108 1.69 -26.06 7.34
CA ASP A 108 2.95 -26.25 6.64
C ASP A 108 2.81 -25.65 5.23
N TYR A 109 3.59 -24.60 4.93
CA TYR A 109 3.56 -23.91 3.63
C TYR A 109 4.84 -24.18 2.85
N LYS A 110 4.71 -24.92 1.75
CA LYS A 110 5.83 -25.32 0.90
C LYS A 110 5.85 -24.51 -0.38
N LYS A 111 6.99 -23.91 -0.69
CA LYS A 111 7.21 -23.22 -1.96
C LYS A 111 7.07 -24.22 -3.11
N ILE A 112 6.09 -24.01 -3.98
CA ILE A 112 5.85 -24.89 -5.13
C ILE A 112 6.43 -24.33 -6.42
N LYS A 113 6.45 -23.00 -6.56
CA LYS A 113 6.88 -22.33 -7.79
C LYS A 113 7.31 -20.89 -7.50
N SER A 114 8.28 -20.42 -8.27
CA SER A 114 8.68 -19.01 -8.30
C SER A 114 8.98 -18.63 -9.73
N ARG A 115 8.85 -17.34 -10.05
CA ARG A 115 9.50 -16.79 -11.24
C ARG A 115 11.02 -16.80 -11.04
N LYS A 116 11.78 -16.76 -12.12
CA LYS A 116 13.22 -16.52 -12.07
C LYS A 116 13.44 -15.14 -11.45
N ASN A 117 14.31 -15.05 -10.45
CA ASN A 117 14.72 -13.77 -9.91
C ASN A 117 15.75 -13.14 -10.87
N SER A 118 15.48 -11.93 -11.36
CA SER A 118 16.47 -11.13 -12.10
C SER A 118 17.26 -10.18 -11.20
N ILE A 119 16.87 -10.06 -9.94
CA ILE A 119 17.55 -9.29 -8.91
C ILE A 119 18.49 -10.24 -8.15
N ASP A 120 19.70 -9.77 -7.86
CA ASP A 120 20.56 -10.35 -6.82
C ASP A 120 20.26 -9.63 -5.50
N PRO A 121 19.49 -10.24 -4.56
CA PRO A 121 19.07 -9.56 -3.34
C PRO A 121 20.26 -9.15 -2.46
N GLU A 122 21.42 -9.80 -2.61
CA GLU A 122 22.60 -9.50 -1.81
C GLU A 122 23.21 -8.14 -2.12
N LYS A 123 22.90 -7.54 -3.27
CA LYS A 123 23.39 -6.21 -3.65
C LYS A 123 22.61 -5.07 -3.01
N TYR A 124 21.38 -5.31 -2.58
CA TYR A 124 20.46 -4.24 -2.18
C TYR A 124 20.00 -4.38 -0.74
N ARG A 125 19.49 -3.28 -0.19
CA ARG A 125 18.78 -3.25 1.08
C ARG A 125 17.43 -2.57 0.92
N VAL A 126 16.49 -2.97 1.77
CA VAL A 126 15.16 -2.38 1.89
C VAL A 126 15.01 -1.88 3.31
N GLU A 127 14.68 -0.61 3.46
CA GLU A 127 14.49 0.05 4.75
C GLU A 127 13.08 0.65 4.81
N GLN A 128 12.29 0.25 5.80
CA GLN A 128 11.03 0.92 6.10
C GLN A 128 11.31 2.06 7.08
N ASN A 129 10.97 3.28 6.68
CA ASN A 129 11.19 4.49 7.45
C ASN A 129 9.85 5.17 7.74
N PHE A 130 9.87 6.09 8.70
CA PHE A 130 8.72 6.90 9.08
C PHE A 130 9.15 8.37 9.19
N VAL A 131 8.30 9.27 8.73
CA VAL A 131 8.47 10.73 8.85
C VAL A 131 7.20 11.36 9.39
N SER A 132 7.32 12.37 10.25
CA SER A 132 6.16 13.17 10.65
C SER A 132 5.75 14.13 9.53
N SER A 133 4.48 14.02 9.09
CA SER A 133 3.85 15.00 8.21
C SER A 133 3.62 16.34 8.93
N LYS A 134 3.12 17.33 8.19
CA LYS A 134 2.87 18.70 8.67
C LYS A 134 1.98 18.77 9.92
N ASP A 135 1.01 17.85 10.05
CA ASP A 135 0.12 17.75 11.20
C ASP A 135 0.58 16.75 12.27
N GLY A 136 1.82 16.24 12.15
CA GLY A 136 2.43 15.28 13.08
C GLY A 136 2.13 13.82 12.77
N THR A 137 1.26 13.52 11.80
CA THR A 137 0.96 12.12 11.41
C THR A 137 2.22 11.41 10.95
N SER A 138 2.48 10.21 11.47
CA SER A 138 3.63 9.40 11.08
C SER A 138 3.35 8.70 9.74
N ILE A 139 4.11 9.06 8.69
CA ILE A 139 3.95 8.56 7.33
C ILE A 139 5.05 7.53 7.03
N PRO A 140 4.70 6.27 6.69
CA PRO A 140 5.67 5.29 6.27
C PRO A 140 6.15 5.52 4.83
N TYR A 141 7.37 5.09 4.56
CA TYR A 141 7.87 4.90 3.22
C TYR A 141 8.93 3.81 3.18
N PHE A 142 9.10 3.16 2.02
CA PHE A 142 10.18 2.22 1.79
C PHE A 142 11.29 2.88 0.98
N LEU A 143 12.53 2.73 1.43
CA LEU A 143 13.74 3.11 0.71
C LEU A 143 14.46 1.85 0.23
N ILE A 144 14.71 1.78 -1.06
CA ILE A 144 15.43 0.69 -1.71
C ILE A 144 16.68 1.27 -2.37
N SER A 145 17.84 0.70 -2.02
CA SER A 145 19.15 1.17 -2.51
C SER A 145 20.15 0.02 -2.53
N ARG A 146 21.31 0.24 -3.16
CA ARG A 146 22.45 -0.67 -3.00
C ARG A 146 22.95 -0.67 -1.56
N LYS A 147 23.45 -1.82 -1.08
CA LYS A 147 24.00 -1.94 0.29
C LYS A 147 25.17 -1.00 0.55
N ASP A 148 25.93 -0.62 -0.49
CA ASP A 148 27.08 0.28 -0.42
C ASP A 148 26.74 1.77 -0.63
N MET A 149 25.45 2.14 -0.73
CA MET A 149 25.02 3.55 -0.82
C MET A 149 25.50 4.36 0.38
N VAL A 150 26.09 5.52 0.11
CA VAL A 150 26.54 6.52 1.09
C VAL A 150 25.56 7.69 1.13
N SER A 151 25.24 8.19 2.32
CA SER A 151 24.34 9.34 2.50
C SER A 151 25.10 10.66 2.45
N ASP A 152 25.52 11.08 1.26
CA ASP A 152 26.26 12.33 0.99
C ASP A 152 25.44 13.40 0.24
N GLY A 153 24.17 13.13 -0.05
CA GLY A 153 23.25 14.04 -0.74
C GLY A 153 23.28 13.96 -2.27
N ASP A 154 24.14 13.10 -2.84
CA ASP A 154 24.35 13.04 -4.29
C ASP A 154 23.69 11.83 -4.97
N ASN A 155 23.01 10.96 -4.22
CA ASN A 155 22.34 9.80 -4.82
C ASN A 155 21.15 10.23 -5.69
N PRO A 156 21.11 9.88 -6.99
CA PRO A 156 19.93 10.05 -7.82
C PRO A 156 18.75 9.28 -7.22
N THR A 157 17.67 9.97 -6.92
CA THR A 157 16.54 9.39 -6.19
C THR A 157 15.23 9.58 -6.96
N ILE A 158 14.43 8.52 -7.07
CA ILE A 158 13.04 8.59 -7.51
C ILE A 158 12.14 8.35 -6.30
N LEU A 159 11.28 9.32 -6.00
CA LEU A 159 10.20 9.20 -5.02
C LEU A 159 8.88 8.95 -5.75
N TYR A 160 8.32 7.76 -5.56
CA TYR A 160 7.06 7.33 -6.16
C TYR A 160 5.89 7.45 -5.17
N GLY A 161 4.75 7.95 -5.65
CA GLY A 161 3.53 8.08 -4.85
C GLY A 161 2.21 7.87 -5.60
N TYR A 162 1.13 7.63 -4.83
CA TYR A 162 -0.24 7.54 -5.34
C TYR A 162 -1.25 8.28 -4.46
N GLY A 163 -1.55 7.81 -3.25
CA GLY A 163 -2.33 8.57 -2.24
C GLY A 163 -3.80 8.86 -2.61
N GLY A 164 -4.60 7.82 -2.85
CA GLY A 164 -6.03 7.97 -3.12
C GLY A 164 -6.74 6.65 -3.35
N PHE A 165 -8.07 6.69 -3.35
CA PHE A 165 -8.96 5.56 -3.65
C PHE A 165 -8.75 4.33 -2.75
N GLN A 166 -8.21 4.52 -1.55
CA GLN A 166 -7.84 3.43 -0.64
C GLN A 166 -6.85 2.42 -1.26
N ILE A 167 -6.09 2.82 -2.27
CA ILE A 167 -5.11 1.96 -2.94
C ILE A 167 -3.80 1.98 -2.15
N SER A 168 -3.47 0.86 -1.51
CA SER A 168 -2.20 0.68 -0.78
C SER A 168 -1.02 0.45 -1.73
N LYS A 169 0.20 0.80 -1.27
CA LYS A 169 1.48 0.51 -1.93
C LYS A 169 2.37 -0.40 -1.08
N PRO A 170 1.99 -1.69 -0.89
CA PRO A 170 2.81 -2.64 -0.14
C PRO A 170 4.00 -3.14 -0.98
N PRO A 171 4.94 -3.88 -0.37
CA PRO A 171 6.11 -4.39 -1.07
C PRO A 171 5.78 -5.21 -2.32
N SER A 172 6.32 -4.78 -3.46
CA SER A 172 6.11 -5.44 -4.76
C SER A 172 7.42 -5.58 -5.51
N TYR A 173 7.62 -6.72 -6.18
CA TYR A 173 8.85 -7.04 -6.88
C TYR A 173 9.27 -5.97 -7.89
N LEU A 174 10.52 -5.47 -7.77
CA LEU A 174 11.07 -4.38 -8.58
C LEU A 174 11.88 -4.87 -9.78
N GLY A 175 11.87 -6.17 -10.08
CA GLY A 175 12.66 -6.73 -11.17
C GLY A 175 12.27 -6.14 -12.53
N GLY A 176 13.21 -6.20 -13.49
CA GLY A 176 13.11 -5.44 -14.73
C GLY A 176 13.65 -4.03 -14.52
N SER A 177 12.93 -3.01 -14.99
CA SER A 177 13.52 -1.70 -15.25
C SER A 177 14.04 -0.96 -14.00
N ILE A 178 13.36 -1.07 -12.86
CA ILE A 178 13.78 -0.36 -11.64
C ILE A 178 15.05 -0.99 -11.06
N ALA A 179 15.07 -2.30 -10.81
CA ALA A 179 16.27 -2.93 -10.25
C ALA A 179 17.47 -2.89 -11.23
N GLU A 180 17.27 -3.25 -12.49
CA GLU A 180 18.35 -3.46 -13.46
C GLU A 180 18.91 -2.14 -14.02
N TYR A 181 18.10 -1.08 -14.15
CA TYR A 181 18.58 0.19 -14.73
C TYR A 181 18.71 1.32 -13.72
N TRP A 182 17.93 1.31 -12.63
CA TRP A 182 17.99 2.38 -11.64
C TRP A 182 18.90 2.03 -10.47
N LEU A 183 18.60 0.92 -9.77
CA LEU A 183 19.36 0.55 -8.57
C LEU A 183 20.81 0.12 -8.90
N ASP A 184 21.00 -0.65 -9.98
CA ASP A 184 22.36 -1.04 -10.43
C ASP A 184 23.24 0.15 -10.80
N ALA A 185 22.63 1.23 -11.31
CA ALA A 185 23.30 2.49 -11.61
C ALA A 185 23.60 3.35 -10.37
N GLY A 186 23.28 2.88 -9.16
CA GLY A 186 23.48 3.61 -7.91
C GLY A 186 22.31 4.50 -7.50
N GLY A 187 21.18 4.41 -8.20
CA GLY A 187 19.97 5.14 -7.85
C GLY A 187 19.29 4.61 -6.58
N VAL A 188 18.51 5.48 -5.94
CA VAL A 188 17.63 5.15 -4.81
C VAL A 188 16.20 5.19 -5.29
N TYR A 189 15.40 4.18 -4.93
CA TYR A 189 13.97 4.15 -5.22
C TYR A 189 13.19 4.21 -3.92
N VAL A 190 12.25 5.15 -3.83
CA VAL A 190 11.44 5.39 -2.64
C VAL A 190 9.97 5.22 -2.98
N ILE A 191 9.25 4.46 -2.17
CA ILE A 191 7.81 4.27 -2.30
C ILE A 191 7.14 4.88 -1.08
N SER A 192 6.32 5.90 -1.30
CA SER A 192 5.58 6.57 -0.24
C SER A 192 4.26 5.87 0.06
N ASN A 193 3.92 5.72 1.35
CA ASN A 193 2.65 5.19 1.83
C ASN A 193 1.78 6.29 2.45
N ILE A 194 1.60 7.38 1.70
CA ILE A 194 0.88 8.60 2.10
C ILE A 194 -0.63 8.37 2.32
N ARG A 195 -1.27 9.30 3.04
CA ARG A 195 -2.74 9.28 3.24
C ARG A 195 -3.51 9.38 1.94
N GLY A 196 -4.76 8.95 1.97
CA GLY A 196 -5.57 8.65 0.77
C GLY A 196 -5.39 7.21 0.28
N GLY A 197 -4.27 6.56 0.61
CA GLY A 197 -4.07 5.12 0.40
C GLY A 197 -4.86 4.26 1.39
N GLY A 198 -4.67 2.93 1.31
CA GLY A 198 -5.38 1.94 2.13
C GLY A 198 -4.50 1.24 3.17
N GLU A 199 -3.27 1.70 3.37
CA GLU A 199 -2.26 1.06 4.21
C GLU A 199 -2.71 0.85 5.66
N PHE A 200 -3.45 1.82 6.19
CA PHE A 200 -4.04 1.78 7.53
C PHE A 200 -5.57 1.80 7.48
N GLY A 201 -6.15 1.15 6.47
CA GLY A 201 -7.60 0.98 6.34
C GLY A 201 -8.37 2.22 5.87
N PRO A 202 -9.71 2.21 6.02
CA PRO A 202 -10.58 3.27 5.50
C PRO A 202 -10.29 4.65 6.09
N GLU A 203 -9.90 4.75 7.36
CA GLU A 203 -9.59 6.03 7.99
C GLU A 203 -8.36 6.70 7.35
N TRP A 204 -7.36 5.91 6.94
CA TRP A 204 -6.20 6.42 6.21
C TRP A 204 -6.59 7.05 4.87
N HIS A 205 -7.53 6.44 4.16
CA HIS A 205 -8.09 6.97 2.92
C HIS A 205 -8.91 8.24 3.17
N GLN A 206 -9.88 8.16 4.09
CA GLN A 206 -10.79 9.25 4.41
C GLN A 206 -10.06 10.49 4.93
N SER A 207 -8.93 10.30 5.61
CA SER A 207 -8.13 11.41 6.12
C SER A 207 -7.57 12.35 5.05
N ALA A 208 -7.57 11.96 3.77
CA ALA A 208 -7.14 12.79 2.64
C ALA A 208 -8.16 12.86 1.50
N LEU A 209 -9.45 12.63 1.79
CA LEU A 209 -10.55 12.81 0.83
C LEU A 209 -10.97 14.27 0.69
N LYS A 210 -11.45 14.65 -0.51
CA LYS A 210 -12.08 15.95 -0.79
C LYS A 210 -11.29 17.14 -0.23
N GLU A 211 -11.85 17.92 0.71
CA GLU A 211 -11.24 19.10 1.31
C GLU A 211 -9.92 18.80 2.04
N ASN A 212 -9.69 17.54 2.40
CA ASN A 212 -8.48 17.09 3.06
C ASN A 212 -7.38 16.62 2.08
N ARG A 213 -7.60 16.70 0.76
CA ARG A 213 -6.65 16.19 -0.25
C ARG A 213 -5.24 16.76 -0.12
N GLN A 214 -5.11 18.01 0.34
CA GLN A 214 -3.81 18.64 0.60
C GLN A 214 -2.94 17.83 1.56
N ARG A 215 -3.51 17.05 2.47
CA ARG A 215 -2.75 16.18 3.38
C ARG A 215 -1.92 15.13 2.65
N ALA A 216 -2.42 14.57 1.55
CA ALA A 216 -1.65 13.63 0.74
C ALA A 216 -0.42 14.30 0.10
N TYR A 217 -0.56 15.56 -0.31
CA TYR A 217 0.55 16.35 -0.86
C TYR A 217 1.56 16.72 0.23
N ASP A 218 1.07 17.16 1.40
CA ASP A 218 1.89 17.48 2.57
C ASP A 218 2.69 16.25 3.05
N ASP A 219 2.09 15.05 3.04
CA ASP A 219 2.76 13.79 3.37
C ASP A 219 3.90 13.48 2.37
N PHE A 220 3.64 13.67 1.09
CA PHE A 220 4.62 13.40 0.03
C PHE A 220 5.79 14.38 0.07
N ILE A 221 5.50 15.66 0.35
CA ILE A 221 6.50 16.70 0.58
C ILE A 221 7.33 16.40 1.84
N ALA A 222 6.71 15.92 2.92
CA ALA A 222 7.41 15.56 4.15
C ALA A 222 8.46 14.46 3.91
N ILE A 223 8.11 13.44 3.12
CA ILE A 223 9.06 12.39 2.72
C ILE A 223 10.20 12.97 1.88
N ALA A 224 9.90 13.84 0.91
CA ALA A 224 10.93 14.49 0.09
C ALA A 224 11.93 15.28 0.95
N ILE A 225 11.43 16.05 1.93
CA ILE A 225 12.27 16.81 2.86
C ILE A 225 13.12 15.88 3.72
N ASP A 226 12.54 14.82 4.29
CA ASP A 226 13.26 13.87 5.14
C ASP A 226 14.38 13.13 4.39
N LEU A 227 14.17 12.79 3.11
CA LEU A 227 15.23 12.23 2.26
C LEU A 227 16.41 13.20 2.07
N ILE A 228 16.13 14.49 1.92
CA ILE A 228 17.13 15.54 1.76
C ILE A 228 17.86 15.78 3.09
N GLU A 229 17.14 15.90 4.19
CA GLU A 229 17.71 16.14 5.53
C GLU A 229 18.59 14.98 6.02
N LYS A 230 18.24 13.74 5.65
CA LYS A 230 19.05 12.55 5.93
C LYS A 230 20.29 12.43 5.03
N GLY A 231 20.50 13.36 4.10
CA GLY A 231 21.58 13.29 3.12
C GLY A 231 21.45 12.09 2.17
N ILE A 232 20.26 11.51 2.01
CA ILE A 232 20.05 10.47 0.99
C ILE A 232 20.18 11.09 -0.39
N THR A 233 19.62 12.29 -0.58
CA THR A 233 19.65 13.01 -1.85
C THR A 233 19.65 14.51 -1.61
N SER A 234 19.52 15.29 -2.67
CA SER A 234 19.35 16.74 -2.65
C SER A 234 18.35 17.14 -3.73
N PRO A 235 17.79 18.36 -3.71
CA PRO A 235 16.85 18.78 -4.75
C PRO A 235 17.36 18.57 -6.18
N LYS A 236 18.66 18.77 -6.41
CA LYS A 236 19.34 18.54 -7.69
C LYS A 236 19.30 17.07 -8.15
N HIS A 237 19.21 16.13 -7.24
CA HIS A 237 19.24 14.68 -7.49
C HIS A 237 17.91 13.98 -7.21
N LEU A 238 16.87 14.71 -6.79
CA LEU A 238 15.56 14.15 -6.48
C LEU A 238 14.57 14.36 -7.64
N GLY A 239 14.02 13.26 -8.14
CA GLY A 239 12.86 13.24 -9.03
C GLY A 239 11.64 12.62 -8.36
N ILE A 240 10.44 13.00 -8.82
CA ILE A 240 9.17 12.41 -8.37
C ILE A 240 8.44 11.71 -9.50
N GLU A 241 7.77 10.61 -9.18
CA GLU A 241 6.98 9.82 -10.12
C GLU A 241 5.57 9.57 -9.60
N GLY A 242 4.59 9.74 -10.48
CA GLY A 242 3.21 9.36 -10.21
C GLY A 242 2.38 9.21 -11.47
N ARG A 243 1.36 8.34 -11.40
CA ARG A 243 0.49 8.00 -12.54
C ARG A 243 -0.98 8.07 -12.16
N SER A 244 -1.85 8.55 -13.06
CA SER A 244 -3.29 8.73 -12.81
C SER A 244 -3.53 9.70 -11.63
N ASN A 245 -4.12 9.26 -10.51
CA ASN A 245 -4.14 10.03 -9.26
C ASN A 245 -2.73 10.44 -8.79
N GLY A 246 -1.75 9.55 -8.94
CA GLY A 246 -0.35 9.90 -8.69
C GLY A 246 0.16 11.00 -9.62
N GLY A 247 -0.42 11.12 -10.81
CA GLY A 247 -0.14 12.22 -11.74
C GLY A 247 -0.62 13.57 -11.20
N LEU A 248 -1.82 13.60 -10.61
CA LEU A 248 -2.31 14.76 -9.85
C LEU A 248 -1.38 15.08 -8.68
N LEU A 249 -1.01 14.06 -7.89
CA LEU A 249 -0.08 14.20 -6.75
C LEU A 249 1.23 14.89 -7.14
N VAL A 250 1.93 14.39 -8.16
CA VAL A 250 3.22 14.99 -8.56
C VAL A 250 3.05 16.34 -9.25
N GLY A 251 1.93 16.57 -9.94
CA GLY A 251 1.61 17.87 -10.52
C GLY A 251 1.35 18.94 -9.45
N ALA A 252 0.51 18.64 -8.46
CA ALA A 252 0.25 19.51 -7.32
C ALA A 252 1.51 19.74 -6.49
N THR A 253 2.24 18.68 -6.15
CA THR A 253 3.46 18.80 -5.32
C THR A 253 4.55 19.63 -6.02
N PHE A 254 4.79 19.41 -7.32
CA PHE A 254 5.78 20.20 -8.06
C PHE A 254 5.36 21.66 -8.22
N THR A 255 4.08 21.95 -8.41
CA THR A 255 3.60 23.35 -8.50
C THR A 255 3.67 24.07 -7.15
N GLN A 256 3.48 23.37 -6.04
CA GLN A 256 3.58 23.92 -4.68
C GLN A 256 5.03 24.08 -4.20
N ARG A 257 5.89 23.10 -4.48
CA ARG A 257 7.29 23.02 -4.01
C ARG A 257 8.28 22.66 -5.13
N PRO A 258 8.38 23.49 -6.18
CA PRO A 258 9.31 23.22 -7.29
C PRO A 258 10.78 23.23 -6.85
N ASP A 259 11.08 23.88 -5.72
CA ASP A 259 12.43 23.97 -5.13
C ASP A 259 12.97 22.62 -4.64
N LEU A 260 12.11 21.61 -4.45
CA LEU A 260 12.50 20.30 -3.92
C LEU A 260 12.90 19.28 -5.01
N PHE A 261 12.58 19.54 -6.29
CA PHE A 261 12.63 18.51 -7.32
C PHE A 261 13.34 18.98 -8.59
N ASN A 262 14.20 18.13 -9.15
CA ASN A 262 14.89 18.37 -10.41
C ASN A 262 14.23 17.63 -11.61
N ALA A 263 13.32 16.70 -11.36
CA ALA A 263 12.59 15.98 -12.40
C ALA A 263 11.20 15.53 -11.94
N VAL A 264 10.26 15.43 -12.89
CA VAL A 264 8.89 14.96 -12.65
C VAL A 264 8.47 13.98 -13.75
N ILE A 265 8.07 12.77 -13.37
CA ILE A 265 7.41 11.80 -14.25
C ILE A 265 5.91 11.84 -13.92
N CYS A 266 5.16 12.61 -14.71
CA CYS A 266 3.71 12.80 -14.56
C CYS A 266 2.96 11.96 -15.61
N GLY A 267 2.55 10.74 -15.24
CA GLY A 267 1.96 9.77 -16.17
C GLY A 267 0.43 9.79 -16.22
N VAL A 268 -0.17 9.89 -17.41
CA VAL A 268 -1.63 9.87 -17.65
C VAL A 268 -2.45 10.61 -16.56
N PRO A 269 -2.15 11.89 -16.29
CA PRO A 269 -2.54 12.54 -15.05
C PRO A 269 -3.96 13.15 -15.10
N LEU A 270 -4.49 13.47 -13.91
CA LEU A 270 -5.65 14.33 -13.71
C LEU A 270 -5.15 15.70 -13.25
N LEU A 271 -5.03 16.68 -14.14
CA LEU A 271 -4.48 18.01 -13.79
C LEU A 271 -5.50 19.14 -13.92
N ASP A 272 -6.47 19.01 -14.81
CA ASP A 272 -7.56 19.97 -14.93
C ASP A 272 -8.67 19.60 -13.95
N MET A 273 -8.47 19.95 -12.68
CA MET A 273 -9.44 19.66 -11.61
C MET A 273 -10.70 20.54 -11.69
N TYR A 274 -10.73 21.55 -12.56
CA TYR A 274 -11.95 22.33 -12.82
C TYR A 274 -12.93 21.58 -13.73
N ARG A 275 -12.43 20.71 -14.63
CA ARG A 275 -13.26 20.01 -15.63
C ARG A 275 -13.12 18.50 -15.57
N TYR A 276 -12.43 17.96 -14.57
CA TYR A 276 -12.07 16.55 -14.54
C TYR A 276 -13.31 15.65 -14.61
N ASP A 277 -14.40 16.06 -13.95
CA ASP A 277 -15.66 15.34 -13.85
C ASP A 277 -16.41 15.24 -15.20
N LYS A 278 -16.16 16.17 -16.12
CA LYS A 278 -16.70 16.19 -17.50
C LYS A 278 -15.92 15.32 -18.49
N LEU A 279 -14.78 14.75 -18.08
CA LEU A 279 -13.87 14.02 -18.95
C LEU A 279 -13.84 12.53 -18.62
N LEU A 280 -14.01 11.69 -19.63
CA LEU A 280 -13.90 10.23 -19.52
C LEU A 280 -14.75 9.66 -18.36
N ALA A 281 -14.12 9.02 -17.38
CA ALA A 281 -14.76 8.46 -16.20
C ALA A 281 -14.76 9.42 -14.99
N GLY A 282 -14.44 10.70 -15.21
CA GLY A 282 -14.28 11.74 -14.20
C GLY A 282 -15.40 11.82 -13.17
N ALA A 283 -16.64 11.79 -13.65
CA ALA A 283 -17.82 11.82 -12.78
C ALA A 283 -17.83 10.71 -11.71
N SER A 284 -17.16 9.57 -11.94
CA SER A 284 -17.06 8.50 -10.95
C SER A 284 -16.07 8.77 -9.81
N TRP A 285 -15.30 9.87 -9.90
CA TRP A 285 -14.33 10.28 -8.88
C TRP A 285 -14.75 11.53 -8.10
N VAL A 286 -16.01 11.98 -8.24
CA VAL A 286 -16.59 13.09 -7.45
C VAL A 286 -16.57 12.79 -5.95
N ASP A 287 -16.82 11.54 -5.54
CA ASP A 287 -16.73 11.17 -4.13
C ASP A 287 -15.28 11.20 -3.59
N GLU A 288 -14.29 11.12 -4.49
CA GLU A 288 -12.88 11.17 -4.12
C GLU A 288 -12.38 12.63 -4.04
N TYR A 289 -12.70 13.47 -5.03
CA TYR A 289 -12.11 14.81 -5.17
C TYR A 289 -13.07 15.97 -4.88
N GLY A 290 -14.37 15.76 -4.94
CA GLY A 290 -15.40 16.81 -4.88
C GLY A 290 -15.89 17.26 -6.27
N ASP A 291 -17.09 17.81 -6.33
CA ASP A 291 -17.78 18.28 -7.53
C ASP A 291 -17.34 19.72 -7.88
N PRO A 292 -16.65 19.95 -9.02
CA PRO A 292 -16.23 21.28 -9.43
C PRO A 292 -17.40 22.24 -9.75
N ASP A 293 -18.61 21.71 -10.04
CA ASP A 293 -19.81 22.55 -10.26
C ASP A 293 -20.47 22.97 -8.94
N ASN A 294 -20.10 22.36 -7.81
CA ASN A 294 -20.53 22.81 -6.49
C ASN A 294 -19.60 23.93 -5.99
N PRO A 295 -20.10 25.17 -5.78
CA PRO A 295 -19.26 26.29 -5.37
C PRO A 295 -18.51 26.07 -4.05
N GLU A 296 -19.09 25.35 -3.09
CA GLU A 296 -18.43 25.06 -1.81
C GLU A 296 -17.30 24.06 -1.97
N GLU A 297 -17.48 23.04 -2.81
CA GLU A 297 -16.43 22.04 -3.06
C GLU A 297 -15.33 22.60 -3.97
N TRP A 298 -15.67 23.44 -4.94
CA TRP A 298 -14.69 24.13 -5.80
C TRP A 298 -13.68 24.97 -5.00
N GLU A 299 -14.08 25.56 -3.87
CA GLU A 299 -13.18 26.38 -3.05
C GLU A 299 -11.95 25.62 -2.52
N PHE A 300 -12.06 24.32 -2.26
CA PHE A 300 -10.91 23.51 -1.85
C PHE A 300 -10.23 22.75 -3.00
N ILE A 301 -10.87 22.66 -4.17
CA ILE A 301 -10.30 22.00 -5.36
C ILE A 301 -9.33 22.94 -6.12
N ARG A 302 -9.61 24.25 -6.11
CA ARG A 302 -8.96 25.26 -6.96
C ARG A 302 -7.53 25.65 -6.57
#